data_AF-A0A958ZV63-F1
#
_entry.id   AF-A0A958ZV63-F1
#
_cell.length_a   1.000
_cell.length_b   1.000
_cell.length_c   1.000
_cell.angle_alpha   90.00
_cell.angle_beta   90.00
_cell.angle_gamma   90.00
#
_symmetry.space_group_name_H-M   'P 1'
#
loop_
_entity.id
_entity.type
_entity.pdbx_description
1 polymer ?
#
loop_
_entity_poly.entity_id
_entity_poly.type
_entity_poly.pdbx_seq_one_letter_code
_entity_poly.pdbx_strand_id
1 'polypeptide(L)'
;MNCLKKVKCLFIVLILISSSLEAQYRVNKLKYDPETYTPRLGDKYNPTLAGIESAFIPGFGQILSGEPLRGGVFLGSFILVLSGAHLIAEKVNPPQSYIYAITTVFVSSGLWIASIIDAVIVAKVNNLAFRDQHDSAFKLEVKPYLNSTINGYNFQPNGGLILSLKF
;
A
#
# COMPACT_ATOMS: atom_id res chain seq x y z
N MET A 1 28.11 -25.68 5.04
CA MET A 1 28.51 -24.27 4.72
C MET A 1 27.69 -23.57 3.62
N ASN A 2 26.96 -24.28 2.75
CA ASN A 2 26.23 -23.64 1.63
C ASN A 2 24.89 -22.98 2.02
N CYS A 3 24.27 -23.38 3.13
CA CYS A 3 23.00 -22.79 3.59
C CYS A 3 23.16 -21.34 4.05
N LEU A 4 24.23 -21.04 4.81
CA LEU A 4 24.50 -19.72 5.35
C LEU A 4 24.79 -18.66 4.26
N LYS A 5 25.41 -19.07 3.15
CA LYS A 5 25.63 -18.18 1.98
C LYS A 5 24.33 -17.86 1.26
N LYS A 6 23.41 -18.83 1.13
CA LYS A 6 22.09 -18.60 0.51
C LYS A 6 21.22 -17.67 1.36
N VAL A 7 21.23 -17.85 2.69
CA VAL A 7 20.49 -16.99 3.62
C VAL A 7 21.02 -15.55 3.60
N LYS A 8 22.35 -15.36 3.60
CA LYS A 8 22.96 -14.01 3.48
C LYS A 8 22.63 -13.32 2.15
N CYS A 9 22.64 -14.07 1.05
CA CYS A 9 22.29 -13.53 -0.27
C CYS A 9 20.82 -13.11 -0.35
N LEU A 10 19.91 -13.91 0.23
CA LEU A 10 18.49 -13.58 0.33
C LEU A 10 18.25 -12.30 1.14
N PHE A 11 18.98 -12.14 2.26
CA PHE A 11 18.88 -10.98 3.14
C PHE A 11 19.36 -9.69 2.46
N ILE A 12 20.44 -9.78 1.68
CA ILE A 12 20.98 -8.63 0.92
C ILE A 12 20.01 -8.22 -0.21
N VAL A 13 19.40 -9.19 -0.91
CA VAL A 13 18.36 -8.91 -1.91
C VAL A 13 17.13 -8.27 -1.25
N LEU A 14 16.72 -8.73 -0.07
CA LEU A 14 15.61 -8.14 0.70
C LEU A 14 15.89 -6.69 1.13
N ILE A 15 17.14 -6.39 1.53
CA ILE A 15 17.59 -5.04 1.92
C ILE A 15 17.63 -4.11 0.70
N LEU A 16 18.11 -4.60 -0.45
CA LEU A 16 18.17 -3.80 -1.68
C LEU A 16 16.77 -3.50 -2.25
N ILE A 17 15.82 -4.44 -2.13
CA ILE A 17 14.41 -4.20 -2.48
C ILE A 17 13.79 -3.16 -1.54
N SER A 18 14.14 -3.15 -0.26
CA SER A 18 13.59 -2.20 0.73
C SER A 18 14.16 -0.78 0.64
N SER A 19 15.35 -0.59 0.05
CA SER A 19 15.92 0.76 -0.15
C SER A 19 15.23 1.60 -1.24
N SER A 20 14.48 0.99 -2.17
CA SER A 20 13.68 1.72 -3.18
C SER A 20 12.28 2.13 -2.70
N LEU A 21 11.93 1.86 -1.44
CA LEU A 21 10.63 2.13 -0.85
C LEU A 21 10.74 3.30 0.14
N GLU A 22 11.09 4.46 -0.41
CA GLU A 22 10.95 5.72 0.30
C GLU A 22 9.47 5.86 0.70
N ALA A 23 9.19 5.98 2.01
CA ALA A 23 7.86 5.87 2.62
C ALA A 23 6.80 6.76 1.93
N GLN A 24 6.15 6.24 0.90
CA GLN A 24 5.24 6.94 0.02
C GLN A 24 4.03 7.44 0.82
N TYR A 25 3.57 6.64 1.77
CA TYR A 25 2.55 6.98 2.75
C TYR A 25 2.93 8.19 3.63
N ARG A 26 4.20 8.34 4.03
CA ARG A 26 4.62 9.43 4.93
C ARG A 26 4.40 10.80 4.28
N VAL A 27 4.58 10.88 2.98
CA VAL A 27 4.33 12.09 2.18
C VAL A 27 2.84 12.19 1.84
N ASN A 28 2.23 11.10 1.35
CA ASN A 28 0.85 11.08 0.92
C ASN A 28 -0.14 11.48 2.04
N LYS A 29 0.08 11.03 3.28
CA LYS A 29 -0.80 11.34 4.42
C LYS A 29 -0.91 12.84 4.74
N LEU A 30 0.04 13.66 4.30
CA LEU A 30 0.01 15.11 4.51
C LEU A 30 -0.94 15.81 3.54
N LYS A 31 -1.25 15.16 2.41
CA LYS A 31 -2.07 15.71 1.33
C LYS A 31 -3.43 15.02 1.21
N TYR A 32 -3.50 13.73 1.51
CA TYR A 32 -4.71 12.94 1.31
C TYR A 32 -5.28 12.44 2.63
N ASP A 33 -6.58 12.68 2.81
CA ASP A 33 -7.34 12.21 3.96
C ASP A 33 -7.99 10.85 3.65
N PRO A 34 -7.69 9.77 4.40
CA PRO A 34 -8.29 8.46 4.21
C PRO A 34 -9.82 8.44 4.37
N GLU A 35 -10.43 9.39 5.09
CA GLU A 35 -11.89 9.44 5.28
C GLU A 35 -12.62 9.85 4.00
N THR A 36 -11.96 10.65 3.15
CA THR A 36 -12.50 11.10 1.86
C THR A 36 -12.44 10.02 0.77
N TYR A 37 -11.81 8.88 1.06
CA TYR A 37 -11.65 7.81 0.07
C TYR A 37 -12.98 7.13 -0.24
N THR A 38 -13.32 7.15 -1.53
CA THR A 38 -14.42 6.37 -2.12
C THR A 38 -13.84 5.31 -3.05
N PRO A 39 -14.16 4.01 -2.92
CA PRO A 39 -13.68 2.98 -3.83
C PRO A 39 -14.07 3.26 -5.29
N ARG A 40 -13.14 3.08 -6.23
CA ARG A 40 -13.39 3.20 -7.68
C ARG A 40 -12.85 1.97 -8.41
N LEU A 41 -13.48 1.63 -9.53
CA LEU A 41 -12.97 0.61 -10.44
C LEU A 41 -11.64 1.10 -11.04
N GLY A 42 -10.59 0.28 -10.94
CA GLY A 42 -9.24 0.62 -11.39
C GLY A 42 -8.29 1.10 -10.28
N ASP A 43 -8.74 1.12 -9.01
CA ASP A 43 -7.83 1.32 -7.89
C ASP A 43 -6.77 0.23 -7.83
N LYS A 44 -5.51 0.65 -7.62
CA LYS A 44 -4.37 -0.27 -7.54
C LYS A 44 -4.45 -1.20 -6.34
N TYR A 45 -4.88 -0.67 -5.19
CA TYR A 45 -4.95 -1.41 -3.93
C TYR A 45 -6.40 -1.61 -3.50
N ASN A 46 -6.71 -2.73 -2.85
CA ASN A 46 -8.04 -2.98 -2.30
C ASN A 46 -7.98 -2.87 -0.75
N PRO A 47 -8.57 -1.83 -0.14
CA PRO A 47 -8.49 -1.64 1.31
C PRO A 47 -9.13 -2.78 2.12
N THR A 48 -10.20 -3.39 1.61
CA THR A 48 -10.85 -4.53 2.26
C THR A 48 -9.94 -5.74 2.26
N LEU A 49 -9.31 -6.04 1.12
CA LEU A 49 -8.37 -7.15 1.00
C LEU A 49 -7.15 -6.92 1.90
N ALA A 50 -6.59 -5.71 1.90
CA ALA A 50 -5.46 -5.36 2.76
C ALA A 50 -5.80 -5.53 4.25
N GLY A 51 -7.01 -5.15 4.68
CA GLY A 51 -7.47 -5.38 6.04
C GLY A 51 -7.59 -6.87 6.39
N ILE A 52 -8.21 -7.67 5.51
CA ILE A 52 -8.35 -9.12 5.70
C ILE A 52 -6.99 -9.81 5.79
N GLU A 53 -6.08 -9.45 4.91
CA GLU A 53 -4.72 -9.98 4.89
C GLU A 53 -3.94 -9.66 6.16
N SER A 54 -4.04 -8.42 6.65
CA SER A 54 -3.46 -8.04 7.95
C SER A 54 -4.13 -8.74 9.14
N ALA A 55 -5.38 -9.20 8.98
CA ALA A 55 -6.04 -10.01 9.99
C ALA A 55 -5.50 -11.44 10.03
N PHE A 56 -5.02 -12.00 8.91
CA PHE A 56 -4.34 -13.29 8.91
C PHE A 56 -2.90 -13.19 9.39
N ILE A 57 -2.16 -12.19 8.91
CA ILE A 57 -0.75 -11.98 9.22
C ILE A 57 -0.52 -10.50 9.52
N PRO A 58 -0.19 -10.12 10.77
CA PRO A 58 0.13 -8.74 11.11
C PRO A 58 1.18 -8.17 10.15
N GLY A 59 0.88 -7.02 9.54
CA GLY A 59 1.75 -6.29 8.62
C GLY A 59 1.63 -6.68 7.14
N PHE A 60 0.92 -7.76 6.79
CA PHE A 60 0.89 -8.24 5.40
C PHE A 60 0.08 -7.32 4.47
N GLY A 61 -1.04 -6.75 4.94
CA GLY A 61 -1.82 -5.80 4.15
C GLY A 61 -1.06 -4.53 3.79
N GLN A 62 -0.15 -4.06 4.67
CA GLN A 62 0.74 -2.94 4.37
C GLN A 62 1.75 -3.30 3.26
N ILE A 63 2.29 -4.53 3.27
CA ILE A 63 3.19 -5.02 2.21
C ILE A 63 2.46 -5.00 0.86
N LEU A 64 1.23 -5.52 0.80
CA LEU A 64 0.45 -5.51 -0.45
C LEU A 64 0.03 -4.12 -0.89
N SER A 65 -0.12 -3.18 0.06
CA SER A 65 -0.42 -1.78 -0.21
C SER A 65 0.81 -0.94 -0.62
N GLY A 66 1.96 -1.59 -0.85
CA GLY A 66 3.20 -0.95 -1.29
C GLY A 66 4.06 -0.36 -0.17
N GLU A 67 3.79 -0.69 1.10
CA GLU A 67 4.50 -0.19 2.28
C GLU A 67 5.14 -1.33 3.10
N PRO A 68 6.10 -2.08 2.54
CA PRO A 68 6.62 -3.27 3.21
C PRO A 68 7.50 -2.96 4.41
N LEU A 69 8.05 -1.74 4.51
CA LEU A 69 8.77 -1.34 5.72
C LEU A 69 7.81 -1.24 6.92
N ARG A 70 6.63 -0.61 6.76
CA ARG A 70 5.61 -0.57 7.82
C ARG A 70 5.08 -1.97 8.12
N GLY A 71 4.82 -2.77 7.08
CA GLY A 71 4.39 -4.15 7.26
C GLY A 71 5.42 -4.99 8.02
N GLY A 72 6.70 -4.85 7.69
CA GLY A 72 7.80 -5.49 8.40
C GLY A 72 7.92 -5.06 9.86
N VAL A 73 7.61 -3.81 10.18
CA VAL A 73 7.56 -3.34 11.59
C VAL A 73 6.45 -4.03 12.36
N PHE A 74 5.23 -4.15 11.81
CA PHE A 74 4.13 -4.85 12.49
C PHE A 74 4.44 -6.35 12.67
N LEU A 75 4.92 -7.00 11.60
CA LEU A 75 5.30 -8.41 11.64
C LEU A 75 6.45 -8.67 12.62
N GLY A 76 7.50 -7.84 12.56
CA GLY A 76 8.65 -7.92 13.46
C GLY A 76 8.27 -7.64 14.91
N SER A 77 7.41 -6.65 15.17
CA SER A 77 6.91 -6.35 16.52
C SER A 77 6.11 -7.51 17.10
N PHE A 78 5.27 -8.16 16.28
CA PHE A 78 4.49 -9.31 16.70
C PHE A 78 5.39 -10.50 17.09
N ILE A 79 6.40 -10.82 16.28
CA ILE A 79 7.39 -11.86 16.59
C ILE A 79 8.19 -11.50 17.85
N LEU A 80 8.61 -10.24 18.00
CA LEU A 80 9.35 -9.78 19.18
C LEU A 80 8.53 -9.90 20.47
N VAL A 81 7.24 -9.56 20.43
CA VAL A 81 6.36 -9.69 21.59
C VAL A 81 6.20 -11.16 21.99
N LEU A 82 5.96 -12.06 21.04
CA LEU A 82 5.78 -13.49 21.33
C LEU A 82 7.08 -14.15 21.82
N SER A 83 8.20 -13.90 21.13
CA SER A 83 9.50 -14.45 21.51
C SER A 83 10.01 -13.86 22.83
N GLY A 84 9.84 -12.56 23.04
CA GLY A 84 10.17 -11.89 24.30
C GLY A 84 9.35 -12.42 25.46
N ALA A 85 8.05 -12.62 25.28
CA ALA A 85 7.19 -13.21 26.30
C ALA A 85 7.63 -14.62 26.69
N HIS A 86 8.00 -15.46 25.71
CA HIS A 86 8.52 -16.80 25.95
C HIS A 86 9.83 -16.77 26.77
N LEU A 87 10.80 -15.92 26.37
CA LEU A 87 12.08 -15.78 27.08
C LEU A 87 11.93 -15.22 28.51
N ILE A 88 10.94 -14.36 28.74
CA ILE A 88 10.63 -13.84 30.08
C ILE A 88 9.95 -14.91 30.93
N ALA A 89 9.01 -15.67 30.36
CA ALA A 89 8.28 -16.71 31.08
C ALA A 89 9.22 -17.79 31.66
N GLU A 90 10.31 -18.12 30.97
CA GLU A 90 11.32 -19.07 31.46
C GLU A 90 12.13 -18.55 32.67
N LYS A 91 12.23 -17.24 32.86
CA LYS A 91 13.10 -16.60 33.86
C LYS A 91 12.38 -16.08 35.10
N VAL A 92 11.06 -16.16 35.11
CA VAL A 92 10.21 -15.48 36.09
C VAL A 92 9.45 -16.48 36.95
N ASN A 93 9.21 -16.12 38.21
CA ASN A 93 8.46 -16.96 39.16
C ASN A 93 7.01 -17.21 38.68
N PRO A 94 6.40 -18.36 39.04
CA PRO A 94 5.05 -18.73 38.60
C PRO A 94 3.98 -17.63 38.77
N PRO A 95 3.85 -16.93 39.91
CA PRO A 95 2.81 -15.88 40.06
C PRO A 95 3.02 -14.69 39.12
N GLN A 96 4.26 -14.32 38.81
CA GLN A 96 4.55 -13.22 37.88
C GLN A 96 4.38 -13.64 36.42
N SER A 97 4.59 -14.92 36.09
CA SER A 97 4.40 -15.44 34.72
C SER A 97 2.98 -15.23 34.19
N TYR A 98 1.95 -15.35 35.04
CA TYR A 98 0.56 -15.08 34.68
C TYR A 98 0.33 -13.63 34.26
N ILE A 99 0.95 -12.67 34.96
CA ILE A 99 0.84 -11.24 34.64
C ILE A 99 1.44 -10.99 33.25
N TYR A 100 2.64 -11.51 32.99
CA TYR A 100 3.29 -11.38 31.68
C TYR A 100 2.49 -12.05 30.56
N ALA A 101 1.89 -13.22 30.81
CA ALA A 101 1.04 -13.89 29.84
C ALA A 101 -0.17 -13.02 29.45
N ILE A 102 -0.88 -12.47 30.45
CA ILE A 102 -2.03 -11.58 30.22
C ILE A 102 -1.59 -10.33 29.47
N THR A 103 -0.52 -9.65 29.90
CA THR A 103 0.01 -8.46 29.21
C THR A 103 0.38 -8.77 27.76
N THR A 104 0.99 -9.93 27.50
CA THR A 104 1.35 -10.36 26.14
C THR A 104 0.12 -10.52 25.25
N VAL A 105 -0.96 -11.14 25.77
CA VAL A 105 -2.22 -11.28 25.02
C VAL A 105 -2.82 -9.91 24.68
N PHE A 106 -2.86 -8.97 25.62
CA PHE A 106 -3.39 -7.63 25.36
C PHE A 106 -2.54 -6.85 24.35
N VAL A 107 -1.21 -6.86 24.52
CA VAL A 107 -0.29 -6.16 23.61
C VAL A 107 -0.35 -6.76 22.21
N SER A 108 -0.31 -8.08 22.08
CA SER A 108 -0.40 -8.76 20.78
C SER A 108 -1.73 -8.51 20.09
N SER A 109 -2.85 -8.56 20.81
CA SER A 109 -4.18 -8.25 20.26
C SER A 109 -4.29 -6.79 19.80
N GLY A 110 -3.76 -5.85 20.60
CA GLY A 110 -3.71 -4.43 20.25
C GLY A 110 -2.86 -4.18 18.99
N LEU A 111 -1.69 -4.81 18.89
CA LEU A 111 -0.85 -4.75 17.69
C LEU A 111 -1.55 -5.34 16.46
N TRP A 112 -2.33 -6.40 16.64
CA TRP A 112 -3.06 -7.04 15.55
C TRP A 112 -4.16 -6.14 15.00
N ILE A 113 -4.98 -5.55 15.87
CA ILE A 113 -6.03 -4.60 15.49
C ILE A 113 -5.42 -3.35 14.84
N ALA A 114 -4.36 -2.80 15.46
CA ALA A 114 -3.65 -1.64 14.91
C ALA A 114 -3.09 -1.93 13.52
N SER A 115 -2.56 -3.14 13.29
CA SER A 115 -2.08 -3.57 11.99
C SER A 115 -3.19 -3.62 10.93
N ILE A 116 -4.40 -4.06 11.30
CA ILE A 116 -5.54 -4.12 10.37
C ILE A 116 -5.99 -2.72 9.97
N ILE A 117 -6.25 -1.86 10.97
CA ILE A 117 -6.71 -0.48 10.75
C ILE A 117 -5.69 0.27 9.89
N ASP A 118 -4.41 0.12 10.23
CA ASP A 118 -3.36 0.79 9.49
C ASP A 118 -3.23 0.32 8.03
N ALA A 119 -3.38 -0.98 7.77
CA ALA A 119 -3.35 -1.51 6.40
C ALA A 119 -4.46 -0.89 5.53
N VAL A 120 -5.67 -0.77 6.09
CA VAL A 120 -6.80 -0.14 5.41
C VAL A 120 -6.50 1.33 5.11
N ILE A 121 -5.99 2.07 6.09
CA ILE A 121 -5.67 3.50 5.91
C ILE A 121 -4.58 3.69 4.85
N VAL A 122 -3.53 2.87 4.87
CA VAL A 122 -2.44 2.92 3.89
C VAL A 122 -2.97 2.67 2.47
N ALA A 123 -3.79 1.63 2.29
CA ALA A 123 -4.38 1.31 0.99
C ALA A 123 -5.21 2.49 0.45
N LYS A 124 -6.04 3.10 1.30
CA LYS A 124 -6.86 4.26 0.95
C LYS A 124 -6.01 5.46 0.51
N VAL A 125 -5.04 5.86 1.35
CA VAL A 125 -4.16 7.00 1.08
C VAL A 125 -3.34 6.79 -0.19
N ASN A 126 -2.81 5.58 -0.40
CA ASN A 126 -2.02 5.27 -1.59
C ASN A 126 -2.88 5.21 -2.86
N ASN A 127 -4.13 4.77 -2.77
CA ASN A 127 -5.06 4.88 -3.90
C ASN A 127 -5.40 6.33 -4.24
N LEU A 128 -5.61 7.20 -3.24
CA LEU A 128 -5.86 8.63 -3.48
C LEU A 128 -4.66 9.28 -4.18
N ALA A 129 -3.45 8.99 -3.72
CA ALA A 129 -2.23 9.47 -4.36
C ALA A 129 -2.06 8.94 -5.79
N PHE A 130 -2.34 7.65 -6.00
CA PHE A 130 -2.28 7.04 -7.33
C PHE A 130 -3.28 7.69 -8.30
N ARG A 131 -4.51 7.94 -7.86
CA ARG A 131 -5.53 8.63 -8.65
C ARG A 131 -5.11 10.04 -9.00
N ASP A 132 -4.62 10.81 -8.04
CA ASP A 132 -4.18 12.18 -8.29
C ASP A 132 -3.06 12.21 -9.34
N GLN A 133 -2.15 11.25 -9.32
CA GLN A 133 -1.10 11.10 -10.35
C GLN A 133 -1.66 10.72 -11.74
N HIS A 134 -2.72 9.93 -11.82
CA HIS A 134 -3.28 9.43 -13.09
C HIS A 134 -4.39 10.32 -13.67
N ASP A 135 -5.15 10.99 -12.81
CA ASP A 135 -6.20 11.94 -13.20
C ASP A 135 -5.59 13.30 -13.56
N SER A 136 -4.47 13.70 -12.93
CA SER A 136 -3.72 14.92 -13.29
C SER A 136 -2.83 14.76 -14.54
N ALA A 137 -2.75 13.56 -15.12
CA ALA A 137 -1.96 13.34 -16.32
C ALA A 137 -2.68 13.94 -17.53
N PHE A 138 -2.06 14.92 -18.20
CA PHE A 138 -2.57 15.55 -19.42
C PHE A 138 -3.02 14.49 -20.44
N LYS A 139 -4.34 14.35 -20.63
CA LYS A 139 -4.89 13.53 -21.72
C LYS A 139 -4.95 14.37 -22.99
N LEU A 140 -3.89 14.26 -23.80
CA LEU A 140 -3.88 14.78 -25.16
C LEU A 140 -4.61 13.78 -26.07
N GLU A 141 -5.88 14.04 -26.38
CA GLU A 141 -6.65 13.26 -27.35
C GLU A 141 -6.51 13.91 -28.74
N VAL A 142 -5.88 13.21 -29.69
CA VAL A 142 -5.84 13.61 -31.11
C VAL A 142 -6.96 12.88 -31.85
N LYS A 143 -7.92 13.61 -32.41
CA LYS A 143 -9.03 13.04 -33.19
C LYS A 143 -9.01 13.55 -34.63
N PRO A 144 -9.23 12.68 -35.63
CA PRO A 144 -9.39 13.13 -37.01
C PRO A 144 -10.69 13.93 -37.14
N TYR A 145 -10.62 15.07 -37.82
CA TYR A 145 -11.77 15.92 -38.15
C TYR A 145 -11.95 15.94 -39.66
N LEU A 146 -13.12 15.50 -40.11
CA LEU A 146 -13.52 15.57 -41.51
C LEU A 146 -14.75 16.46 -41.57
N ASN A 147 -14.64 17.58 -42.29
CA ASN A 147 -15.78 18.43 -42.59
C ASN A 147 -15.86 18.64 -44.10
N SER A 148 -17.07 18.59 -44.65
CA SER A 148 -17.33 18.85 -46.04
C SER A 148 -18.23 20.07 -46.14
N THR A 149 -17.69 21.17 -46.66
CA THR A 149 -18.49 22.34 -47.02
C THR A 149 -18.99 22.18 -48.44
N ILE A 150 -20.32 22.18 -48.61
CA ILE A 150 -20.98 22.12 -49.91
C ILE A 150 -21.39 23.56 -50.27
N ASN A 151 -20.75 24.13 -51.28
CA ASN A 151 -21.14 25.42 -51.89
C ASN A 151 -21.49 25.18 -53.36
N GLY A 152 -22.78 25.00 -53.66
CA GLY A 152 -23.26 24.69 -55.01
C GLY A 152 -22.80 23.31 -55.50
N TYR A 153 -22.21 23.24 -56.70
CA TYR A 153 -21.73 22.00 -57.34
C TYR A 153 -20.30 21.58 -56.95
N ASN A 154 -19.61 22.36 -56.11
CA ASN A 154 -18.24 22.08 -55.71
C ASN A 154 -18.19 21.39 -54.34
N PHE A 155 -17.68 20.16 -54.32
CA PHE A 155 -17.35 19.43 -53.10
C PHE A 155 -15.89 19.72 -52.72
N GLN A 156 -15.68 20.38 -51.58
CA GLN A 156 -14.34 20.57 -51.00
C GLN A 156 -14.27 19.85 -49.66
N PRO A 157 -13.55 18.71 -49.57
CA PRO A 157 -13.29 18.04 -48.30
C PRO A 157 -12.20 18.79 -47.53
N ASN A 158 -12.52 19.27 -46.34
CA ASN A 158 -11.56 19.85 -45.41
C ASN A 158 -11.27 18.82 -44.31
N GLY A 159 -10.06 18.26 -44.35
CA GLY A 159 -9.55 17.35 -43.33
C GLY A 159 -8.63 18.10 -42.36
N GLY A 160 -8.76 17.82 -41.07
CA GLY A 160 -7.90 18.37 -40.03
C GLY A 160 -7.71 17.40 -38.87
N LEU A 161 -6.87 17.81 -37.92
CA LEU A 161 -6.71 17.12 -36.64
C LEU A 161 -7.24 18.05 -35.55
N ILE A 162 -8.12 17.52 -34.70
CA ILE A 162 -8.52 18.20 -33.47
C ILE A 162 -7.62 17.69 -32.34
N LEU A 163 -6.92 18.63 -31.71
CA LEU A 163 -6.25 18.41 -30.44
C LEU A 163 -7.23 18.77 -29.34
N SER A 164 -7.70 17.77 -28.60
CA SER A 164 -8.52 17.97 -27.41
C SER A 164 -7.64 17.80 -26.18
N LEU A 165 -7.50 18.89 -25.44
CA LEU A 165 -6.88 18.88 -24.12
C LEU A 165 -7.99 18.83 -23.08
N LYS A 166 -7.98 17.79 -22.23
CA LYS A 166 -8.90 17.69 -21.09
C LYS A 166 -8.13 18.00 -19.82
N PHE A 167 -8.69 18.90 -19.03
CA PHE A 167 -8.22 19.30 -17.69
C PHE A 167 -9.09 18.62 -16.64
#